data_AF-A0A1L8CWR8-F1
#
_entry.id   AF-A0A1L8CWR8-F1
#
_cell.length_a   1.000
_cell.length_b   1.000
_cell.length_c   1.000
_cell.angle_alpha   90.00
_cell.angle_beta   90.00
_cell.angle_gamma   90.00
#
_symmetry.space_group_name_H-M   'P 1'
#
loop_
_entity.id
_entity.type
_entity.pdbx_description
1 polymer ?
#
loop_
_entity_poly.entity_id
_entity_poly.type
_entity_poly.pdbx_seq_one_letter_code
_entity_poly.pdbx_strand_id
1 'polypeptide(L)'
;MIWESDGQSDKRKKVFLPIISENEVGWRAGGEKVTPEEFEYYFLNATAQTSIDYELRSAREGSLYQIEYVCPQTRNPHSQKVSFTGYIFVKNEAISLEKLKELLEVIYVGGERKYGWGKLFNPEFQKAEEVEKEKVINLFDQIKVKVDFDEDNLFFILDQDTPVLAHVLMKDGVNEKLMGKVEVLEQRYTEDNNGKRHFGKRIFLYPSFMPGSLVKTKSIFTLKAEGFWEV
;
A
#
# COMPACT_ATOMS: atom_id res chain seq x y z
N MET A 1 -27.12 -3.82 9.24
CA MET A 1 -27.63 -3.78 7.85
C MET A 1 -27.27 -5.13 7.23
N ILE A 2 -28.25 -6.03 7.11
CA ILE A 2 -28.07 -7.41 6.67
C ILE A 2 -28.24 -7.45 5.15
N TRP A 3 -27.35 -8.15 4.45
CA TRP A 3 -27.58 -8.59 3.08
C TRP A 3 -27.00 -10.00 2.88
N GLU A 4 -27.88 -11.00 2.91
CA GLU A 4 -27.82 -12.16 2.01
C GLU A 4 -28.44 -11.69 0.67
N SER A 5 -28.08 -12.17 -0.53
CA SER A 5 -27.99 -13.56 -0.93
C SER A 5 -27.26 -13.72 -2.29
N ASP A 6 -27.00 -14.98 -2.64
CA ASP A 6 -26.92 -15.58 -3.99
C ASP A 6 -25.67 -15.43 -4.85
N GLY A 7 -25.28 -16.58 -5.42
CA GLY A 7 -24.10 -16.75 -6.26
C GLY A 7 -24.30 -16.29 -7.70
N GLN A 8 -23.16 -15.96 -8.30
CA GLN A 8 -22.89 -15.51 -9.67
C GLN A 8 -22.94 -13.99 -9.93
N SER A 9 -21.72 -13.48 -10.16
CA SER A 9 -21.32 -12.17 -10.67
C SER A 9 -21.57 -10.94 -9.78
N ASP A 10 -20.49 -10.18 -9.57
CA ASP A 10 -20.48 -8.77 -9.14
C ASP A 10 -20.77 -8.43 -7.66
N LYS A 11 -20.17 -9.18 -6.72
CA LYS A 11 -19.93 -8.66 -5.36
C LYS A 11 -18.76 -7.68 -5.40
N ARG A 12 -19.03 -6.41 -5.69
CA ARG A 12 -18.07 -5.29 -5.71
C ARG A 12 -17.14 -5.36 -4.50
N LYS A 13 -15.87 -5.70 -4.74
CA LYS A 13 -14.81 -5.64 -3.74
C LYS A 13 -14.76 -4.20 -3.22
N LYS A 14 -15.03 -3.97 -1.93
CA LYS A 14 -14.97 -2.63 -1.34
C LYS A 14 -13.51 -2.26 -1.13
N VAL A 15 -13.03 -1.20 -1.78
CA VAL A 15 -11.66 -0.70 -1.59
C VAL A 15 -11.64 0.33 -0.46
N PHE A 16 -10.79 0.10 0.54
CA PHE A 16 -10.58 1.01 1.66
C PHE A 16 -9.35 1.86 1.37
N LEU A 17 -9.54 3.17 1.27
CA LEU A 17 -8.47 4.15 1.09
C LEU A 17 -8.25 4.92 2.40
N PRO A 18 -7.00 5.15 2.82
CA PRO A 18 -6.74 6.01 3.96
C PRO A 18 -7.18 7.44 3.64
N ILE A 19 -7.76 8.10 4.63
CA ILE A 19 -8.09 9.53 4.59
C ILE A 19 -7.52 10.19 5.84
N ILE A 20 -6.92 11.36 5.68
CA ILE A 20 -6.40 12.12 6.82
C ILE A 20 -7.24 13.38 6.99
N SER A 21 -7.87 13.52 8.15
CA SER A 21 -8.61 14.73 8.53
C SER A 21 -8.06 15.30 9.83
N GLU A 22 -7.56 16.53 9.77
CA GLU A 22 -7.04 17.40 10.84
C GLU A 22 -6.01 16.81 11.82
N ASN A 23 -6.12 15.55 12.28
CA ASN A 23 -5.09 14.76 12.98
C ASN A 23 -5.39 13.24 13.04
N GLU A 24 -6.49 12.76 12.47
CA GLU A 24 -6.90 11.34 12.52
C GLU A 24 -6.73 10.66 11.17
N VAL A 25 -6.25 9.41 11.19
CA VAL A 25 -6.23 8.54 10.00
C VAL A 25 -7.54 7.78 10.03
N GLY A 26 -8.49 8.19 9.19
CA GLY A 26 -9.70 7.43 8.93
C GLY A 26 -9.56 6.58 7.68
N TRP A 27 -10.63 5.89 7.33
CA TRP A 27 -10.73 5.13 6.10
C TRP A 27 -11.95 5.60 5.30
N ARG A 28 -11.86 5.52 3.97
CA ARG A 28 -12.99 5.74 3.08
C ARG A 28 -13.21 4.50 2.23
N ALA A 29 -14.46 4.10 2.09
CA ALA A 29 -14.84 2.93 1.33
C ALA A 29 -16.06 3.24 0.48
N GLY A 30 -15.88 3.39 -0.84
CA GLY A 30 -16.99 3.69 -1.76
C GLY A 30 -17.73 4.99 -1.46
N GLY A 31 -17.04 6.01 -0.94
CA GLY A 31 -17.61 7.31 -0.57
C GLY A 31 -18.04 7.44 0.89
N GLU A 32 -18.12 6.33 1.63
CA GLU A 32 -18.47 6.34 3.06
C GLU A 32 -17.22 6.46 3.93
N LYS A 33 -17.30 7.27 5.00
CA LYS A 33 -16.28 7.31 6.05
C LYS A 33 -16.41 6.07 6.93
N VAL A 34 -15.27 5.45 7.24
CA VAL A 34 -15.11 4.31 8.15
C VAL A 34 -14.18 4.77 9.26
N THR A 35 -14.55 4.52 10.51
CA THR A 35 -13.73 4.96 11.64
C THR A 35 -12.46 4.09 11.77
N PRO A 36 -11.40 4.60 12.43
CA PRO A 36 -10.23 3.78 12.74
C PRO A 36 -10.61 2.50 13.48
N GLU A 37 -11.47 2.60 14.49
CA GLU A 37 -11.89 1.48 15.34
C GLU A 37 -12.65 0.41 14.55
N GLU A 38 -13.53 0.84 13.65
CA GLU A 38 -14.25 -0.09 12.76
C GLU A 38 -13.28 -0.83 11.84
N PHE A 39 -12.34 -0.11 11.22
CA PHE A 39 -11.35 -0.71 10.34
C PHE A 39 -10.43 -1.67 11.10
N GLU A 40 -9.89 -1.23 12.23
CA GLU A 40 -9.04 -2.03 13.12
C GLU A 40 -9.77 -3.30 13.58
N TYR A 41 -11.03 -3.17 14.01
CA TYR A 41 -11.82 -4.31 14.44
C TYR A 41 -11.99 -5.36 13.33
N TYR A 42 -12.27 -4.94 12.09
CA TYR A 42 -12.53 -5.89 11.00
C TYR A 42 -11.27 -6.45 10.38
N PHE A 43 -10.22 -5.65 10.22
CA PHE A 43 -9.08 -5.97 9.37
C PHE A 43 -7.78 -6.20 10.13
N LEU A 44 -7.64 -5.71 11.37
CA LEU A 44 -6.39 -5.78 12.10
C LEU A 44 -6.50 -6.70 13.33
N ASN A 45 -5.36 -7.27 13.68
CA ASN A 45 -5.18 -8.01 14.91
C ASN A 45 -3.70 -7.93 15.31
N ALA A 46 -3.39 -8.30 16.54
CA ALA A 46 -2.03 -8.27 17.04
C ALA A 46 -1.68 -9.53 17.81
N THR A 47 -0.38 -9.85 17.82
CA THR A 47 0.17 -10.97 18.57
C THR A 47 1.39 -10.51 19.36
N ALA A 48 1.47 -10.91 20.62
CA ALA A 48 2.63 -10.68 21.47
C ALA A 48 3.60 -11.85 21.34
N GLN A 49 4.88 -11.56 21.18
CA GLN A 49 5.96 -12.54 21.07
C GLN A 49 7.08 -12.19 22.05
N THR A 50 7.77 -13.21 22.54
CA THR A 50 8.94 -13.04 23.38
C THR A 50 9.97 -14.11 23.03
N SER A 51 11.25 -13.79 23.17
CA SER A 51 12.31 -14.78 23.01
C SER A 51 12.47 -15.59 24.29
N ILE A 52 12.92 -16.84 24.17
CA ILE A 52 13.18 -17.71 25.31
C ILE A 52 14.68 -17.62 25.67
N ASP A 53 14.96 -17.43 26.96
CA ASP A 53 16.28 -17.69 27.55
C ASP A 53 16.39 -19.18 27.83
N TYR A 54 17.26 -19.87 27.09
CA TYR A 54 17.41 -21.33 27.19
C TYR A 54 18.13 -21.77 28.47
N GLU A 55 18.98 -20.93 29.06
CA GLU A 55 19.70 -21.27 30.29
C GLU A 55 18.78 -21.16 31.50
N LEU A 56 18.00 -20.09 31.56
CA LEU A 56 17.07 -19.82 32.67
C LEU A 56 15.68 -20.45 32.46
N ARG A 57 15.40 -21.00 31.27
CA ARG A 57 14.09 -21.51 30.85
C ARG A 57 12.96 -20.49 31.08
N SER A 58 13.27 -19.23 30.84
CA SER A 58 12.38 -18.10 31.10
C SER A 58 12.22 -17.23 29.84
N ALA A 59 11.37 -16.22 29.89
CA ALA A 59 11.35 -15.18 28.87
C ALA A 59 12.64 -14.36 28.96
N ARG A 60 13.30 -14.14 27.82
CA ARG A 60 14.48 -13.29 27.76
C ARG A 60 14.08 -11.84 28.05
N GLU A 61 14.76 -11.22 28.99
CA GLU A 61 14.52 -9.84 29.37
C GLU A 61 14.64 -8.90 28.15
N GLY A 62 13.72 -7.93 28.07
CA GLY A 62 13.68 -6.95 26.98
C GLY A 62 13.27 -7.50 25.61
N SER A 63 12.86 -8.78 25.52
CA SER A 63 12.50 -9.40 24.25
C SER A 63 10.99 -9.50 23.99
N LEU A 64 10.14 -8.98 24.88
CA LEU A 64 8.70 -8.91 24.66
C LEU A 64 8.40 -7.80 23.63
N TYR A 65 7.77 -8.16 22.53
CA TYR A 65 7.28 -7.23 21.52
C TYR A 65 5.92 -7.65 20.99
N GLN A 66 5.22 -6.72 20.34
CA GLN A 66 3.93 -6.95 19.72
C GLN A 66 4.04 -6.66 18.22
N ILE A 67 3.46 -7.54 17.42
CA ILE A 67 3.31 -7.34 15.98
C ILE A 67 1.82 -7.17 15.70
N GLU A 68 1.49 -6.08 14.99
CA GLU A 68 0.18 -5.90 14.37
C GLU A 68 0.22 -6.42 12.93
N TYR A 69 -0.90 -7.00 12.48
CA TYR A 69 -1.01 -7.57 11.14
C TYR A 69 -2.41 -7.39 10.56
N VAL A 70 -2.45 -7.35 9.23
CA VAL A 70 -3.69 -7.42 8.46
C VAL A 70 -4.20 -8.85 8.44
N CYS A 71 -5.42 -9.07 8.91
CA CYS A 71 -6.08 -10.36 8.92
C CYS A 71 -6.32 -10.85 7.48
N PRO A 72 -6.09 -12.14 7.17
CA PRO A 72 -6.37 -12.70 5.85
C PRO A 72 -7.87 -12.80 5.54
N GLN A 73 -8.71 -12.75 6.58
CA GLN A 73 -10.16 -12.71 6.52
C GLN A 73 -10.69 -11.67 7.51
N THR A 74 -11.82 -11.05 7.20
CA THR A 74 -12.47 -10.10 8.10
C THR A 74 -12.96 -10.79 9.36
N ARG A 75 -12.93 -10.08 10.49
CA ARG A 75 -13.42 -10.58 11.78
C ARG A 75 -14.95 -10.57 11.93
N ASN A 76 -15.67 -10.18 10.88
CA ASN A 76 -17.14 -10.19 10.89
C ASN A 76 -17.68 -11.63 10.78
N PRO A 77 -18.96 -11.88 11.14
CA PRO A 77 -19.55 -13.23 11.07
C PRO A 77 -19.51 -13.88 9.68
N HIS A 78 -19.34 -13.09 8.60
CA HIS A 78 -19.28 -13.58 7.22
C HIS A 78 -17.87 -13.96 6.76
N SER A 79 -16.82 -13.67 7.54
CA SER A 79 -15.42 -14.04 7.31
C SER A 79 -14.96 -13.89 5.86
N GLN A 80 -14.98 -12.65 5.35
CA GLN A 80 -14.66 -12.36 3.95
C GLN A 80 -13.15 -12.29 3.73
N LYS A 81 -12.64 -12.82 2.61
CA LYS A 81 -11.22 -12.74 2.28
C LYS A 81 -10.78 -11.27 2.14
N VAL A 82 -9.69 -10.92 2.80
CA VAL A 82 -9.03 -9.62 2.67
C VAL A 82 -7.99 -9.71 1.54
N SER A 83 -7.97 -8.69 0.67
CA SER A 83 -7.04 -8.61 -0.44
C SER A 83 -6.45 -7.21 -0.55
N PHE A 84 -5.18 -7.14 -0.93
CA PHE A 84 -4.58 -5.89 -1.38
C PHE A 84 -4.95 -5.62 -2.84
N THR A 85 -5.19 -4.36 -3.17
CA THR A 85 -5.46 -3.90 -4.53
C THR A 85 -4.54 -2.74 -4.85
N GLY A 86 -4.15 -2.60 -6.11
CA GLY A 86 -3.20 -1.59 -6.55
C GLY A 86 -3.12 -1.53 -8.06
N TYR A 87 -2.37 -0.54 -8.55
CA TYR A 87 -2.13 -0.33 -9.97
C TYR A 87 -0.64 -0.52 -10.27
N ILE A 88 -0.36 -1.14 -11.41
CA ILE A 88 0.98 -1.23 -11.97
C ILE A 88 0.94 -0.52 -13.31
N PHE A 89 1.76 0.51 -13.44
CA PHE A 89 1.91 1.25 -14.69
C PHE A 89 3.07 0.64 -15.45
N VAL A 90 2.80 0.20 -16.68
CA VAL A 90 3.76 -0.51 -17.52
C VAL A 90 3.89 0.26 -18.82
N LYS A 91 5.12 0.68 -19.16
CA LYS A 91 5.41 1.24 -20.47
C LYS A 91 5.11 0.17 -21.53
N ASN A 92 4.45 0.57 -22.61
CA ASN A 92 4.11 -0.35 -23.70
C ASN A 92 5.35 -1.17 -24.10
N GLU A 93 5.14 -2.47 -24.32
CA GLU A 93 6.15 -3.45 -24.74
C GLU A 93 7.24 -3.82 -23.71
N ALA A 94 7.28 -3.20 -22.52
CA ALA A 94 8.31 -3.50 -21.52
C ALA A 94 8.20 -4.93 -20.95
N ILE A 95 6.98 -5.43 -20.76
CA ILE A 95 6.70 -6.79 -20.28
C ILE A 95 5.30 -7.22 -20.71
N SER A 96 5.13 -8.49 -21.12
CA SER A 96 3.80 -9.03 -21.41
C SER A 96 2.98 -9.24 -20.14
N LEU A 97 1.66 -9.21 -20.26
CA LEU A 97 0.76 -9.44 -19.12
C LEU A 97 0.95 -10.83 -18.51
N GLU A 98 1.22 -11.83 -19.35
CA GLU A 98 1.49 -13.22 -18.92
C GLU A 98 2.77 -13.28 -18.08
N LYS A 99 3.83 -12.60 -18.50
CA LYS A 99 5.09 -12.59 -17.76
C LYS A 99 4.96 -11.79 -16.47
N LEU A 100 4.21 -10.69 -16.48
CA LEU A 100 3.92 -9.92 -15.27
C LEU A 100 3.12 -10.76 -14.24
N LYS A 101 2.12 -11.53 -14.71
CA LYS A 101 1.36 -12.47 -13.86
C LYS A 101 2.26 -13.53 -13.23
N GLU A 102 3.18 -14.10 -14.02
CA GLU A 102 4.17 -15.07 -13.53
C GLU A 102 5.09 -14.45 -12.46
N LEU A 103 5.62 -13.25 -12.70
CA LEU A 103 6.52 -12.56 -11.75
C LEU A 103 5.84 -12.21 -10.43
N LEU A 104 4.52 -12.00 -10.44
CA LEU A 104 3.76 -11.56 -9.29
C LEU A 104 2.86 -12.67 -8.70
N GLU A 105 3.00 -13.91 -9.17
CA GLU A 105 2.23 -15.07 -8.69
C GLU A 105 2.31 -15.20 -7.15
N VAL A 106 3.51 -14.94 -6.61
CA VAL A 106 3.76 -14.87 -5.18
C VAL A 106 4.60 -13.62 -4.89
N ILE A 107 4.08 -12.75 -4.04
CA ILE A 107 4.80 -11.59 -3.52
C ILE A 107 4.89 -11.67 -2.01
N TYR A 108 6.02 -11.20 -1.46
CA TYR A 108 6.23 -11.14 -0.02
C TYR A 108 6.32 -9.68 0.41
N VAL A 109 5.38 -9.27 1.26
CA VAL A 109 5.29 -7.91 1.80
C VAL A 109 5.58 -7.91 3.31
N GLY A 110 6.12 -6.82 3.85
CA GLY A 110 6.39 -6.67 5.28
C GLY A 110 7.69 -7.31 5.80
N GLY A 111 7.92 -7.14 7.12
CA GLY A 111 9.17 -7.48 7.80
C GLY A 111 9.26 -8.93 8.32
N GLU A 112 8.13 -9.51 8.74
CA GLU A 112 8.08 -10.76 9.54
C GLU A 112 8.10 -12.06 8.70
N ARG A 113 8.77 -12.03 7.56
CA ARG A 113 8.77 -13.12 6.57
C ARG A 113 9.38 -14.43 7.09
N LYS A 114 10.37 -14.34 7.98
CA LYS A 114 11.00 -15.53 8.60
C LYS A 114 10.03 -16.33 9.47
N TYR A 115 8.99 -15.68 9.97
CA TYR A 115 7.93 -16.30 10.78
C TYR A 115 6.71 -16.70 9.93
N GLY A 116 6.82 -16.68 8.60
CA GLY A 116 5.76 -17.10 7.68
C GLY A 116 4.75 -16.01 7.31
N TRP A 117 4.95 -14.78 7.75
CA TRP A 117 4.04 -13.66 7.47
C TRP A 117 4.29 -13.03 6.10
N GLY A 118 3.28 -12.31 5.60
CA GLY A 118 3.42 -11.41 4.46
C GLY A 118 3.43 -12.08 3.08
N LYS A 119 3.17 -13.39 2.99
CA LYS A 119 3.02 -14.09 1.71
C LYS A 119 1.66 -13.78 1.09
N LEU A 120 1.65 -13.08 -0.04
CA LEU A 120 0.48 -12.87 -0.88
C LEU A 120 0.59 -13.77 -2.11
N PHE A 121 -0.51 -14.42 -2.49
CA PHE A 121 -0.57 -15.37 -3.59
C PHE A 121 -1.96 -15.38 -4.22
N ASN A 122 -2.08 -16.01 -5.38
CA ASN A 122 -3.29 -15.99 -6.22
C ASN A 122 -3.73 -14.56 -6.58
N PRO A 123 -2.85 -13.76 -7.18
CA PRO A 123 -3.21 -12.41 -7.61
C PRO A 123 -4.24 -12.47 -8.73
N GLU A 124 -5.17 -11.51 -8.71
CA GLU A 124 -6.08 -11.27 -9.82
C GLU A 124 -5.57 -10.07 -10.61
N PHE A 125 -5.28 -10.27 -11.89
CA PHE A 125 -4.80 -9.23 -12.79
C PHE A 125 -5.79 -8.98 -13.92
N GLN A 126 -6.16 -7.72 -14.09
CA GLN A 126 -6.95 -7.23 -15.21
C GLN A 126 -6.26 -6.00 -15.82
N LYS A 127 -6.24 -5.90 -17.15
CA LYS A 127 -5.85 -4.63 -17.81
C LYS A 127 -6.93 -3.61 -17.43
N ALA A 128 -6.55 -2.58 -16.67
CA ALA A 128 -7.48 -1.55 -16.23
C ALA A 128 -7.85 -0.64 -17.41
N GLU A 129 -6.90 0.16 -17.87
CA GLU A 129 -7.08 1.03 -19.03
C GLU A 129 -5.74 1.37 -19.67
N GLU A 130 -5.78 1.82 -20.92
CA GLU A 130 -4.62 2.42 -21.57
C GLU A 130 -4.48 3.87 -21.15
N VAL A 131 -3.27 4.26 -20.76
CA VAL A 131 -2.97 5.62 -20.29
C VAL A 131 -2.46 6.42 -21.49
N GLU A 132 -3.17 7.51 -21.77
CA GLU A 132 -2.77 8.50 -22.78
C GLU A 132 -2.32 9.79 -22.07
N LYS A 133 -1.52 10.60 -22.75
CA LYS A 133 -1.10 11.89 -22.20
C LYS A 133 -2.30 12.76 -21.89
N GLU A 134 -2.21 13.47 -20.77
CA GLU A 134 -3.24 14.37 -20.27
C GLU A 134 -4.61 13.73 -19.96
N LYS A 135 -4.70 12.40 -19.94
CA LYS A 135 -5.95 11.68 -19.69
C LYS A 135 -6.35 11.77 -18.22
N VAL A 136 -7.65 11.81 -17.95
CA VAL A 136 -8.19 11.62 -16.60
C VAL A 136 -8.55 10.15 -16.42
N ILE A 137 -7.96 9.53 -15.40
CA ILE A 137 -8.21 8.13 -15.04
C ILE A 137 -8.89 8.04 -13.67
N ASN A 138 -9.65 6.97 -13.45
CA ASN A 138 -10.35 6.74 -12.19
C ASN A 138 -9.66 5.62 -11.39
N LEU A 139 -8.94 6.00 -10.33
CA LEU A 139 -8.24 5.07 -9.47
C LEU A 139 -9.13 4.63 -8.31
N PHE A 140 -9.14 3.32 -8.06
CA PHE A 140 -9.88 2.63 -7.00
C PHE A 140 -11.38 2.92 -6.98
N ASP A 141 -11.93 3.29 -8.14
CA ASP A 141 -13.30 3.77 -8.34
C ASP A 141 -13.71 4.95 -7.43
N GLN A 142 -12.72 5.68 -6.92
CA GLN A 142 -12.92 6.68 -5.86
C GLN A 142 -12.20 8.00 -6.14
N ILE A 143 -11.12 7.99 -6.93
CA ILE A 143 -10.28 9.18 -7.14
C ILE A 143 -10.02 9.37 -8.63
N LYS A 144 -10.47 10.51 -9.16
CA LYS A 144 -10.12 10.94 -10.50
C LYS A 144 -8.80 11.68 -10.46
N VAL A 145 -7.85 11.26 -11.29
CA VAL A 145 -6.53 11.89 -11.39
C VAL A 145 -6.20 12.15 -12.85
N LYS A 146 -5.63 13.32 -13.15
CA LYS A 146 -5.07 13.57 -14.48
C LYS A 146 -3.67 12.97 -14.50
N VAL A 147 -3.37 12.20 -15.55
CA VAL A 147 -2.05 11.58 -15.76
C VAL A 147 -1.38 12.18 -16.98
N ASP A 148 -0.06 12.27 -16.93
CA ASP A 148 0.80 12.65 -18.04
C ASP A 148 2.11 11.85 -17.94
N PHE A 149 2.92 11.82 -18.99
CA PHE A 149 4.19 11.11 -18.96
C PHE A 149 5.19 11.66 -19.99
N ASP A 150 6.47 11.44 -19.71
CA ASP A 150 7.55 11.58 -20.69
C ASP A 150 8.17 10.20 -20.99
N GLU A 151 9.39 10.16 -21.53
CA GLU A 151 10.04 8.89 -21.90
C GLU A 151 10.34 8.00 -20.69
N ASP A 152 10.57 8.59 -19.52
CA ASP A 152 11.11 7.92 -18.33
C ASP A 152 10.17 8.02 -17.11
N ASN A 153 9.26 8.98 -17.08
CA ASN A 153 8.48 9.33 -15.90
C ASN A 153 6.98 9.35 -16.17
N LEU A 154 6.22 8.87 -15.18
CA LEU A 154 4.76 9.03 -15.10
C LEU A 154 4.42 10.11 -14.06
N PHE A 155 3.55 11.02 -14.44
CA PHE A 155 3.10 12.14 -13.61
C PHE A 155 1.63 11.99 -13.24
N PHE A 156 1.30 12.27 -11.97
CA PHE A 156 -0.05 12.45 -11.46
C PHE A 156 -0.27 13.92 -11.13
N ILE A 157 -1.25 14.54 -11.77
CA ILE A 157 -1.66 15.92 -11.51
C ILE A 157 -2.88 15.83 -10.60
N LEU A 158 -2.71 16.23 -9.33
CA LEU A 158 -3.76 16.22 -8.33
C LEU A 158 -4.24 17.65 -8.05
N ASP A 159 -5.55 17.83 -8.03
CA ASP A 159 -6.18 19.08 -7.61
C ASP A 159 -6.13 19.25 -6.09
N GLN A 160 -6.37 20.47 -5.63
CA GLN A 160 -6.49 20.77 -4.20
C GLN A 160 -7.55 19.86 -3.53
N ASP A 161 -7.29 19.50 -2.27
CA ASP A 161 -8.10 18.61 -1.42
C ASP A 161 -8.20 17.16 -1.93
N THR A 162 -7.43 16.80 -2.95
CA THR A 162 -7.28 15.40 -3.37
C THR A 162 -6.28 14.69 -2.46
N PRO A 163 -6.57 13.48 -1.96
CA PRO A 163 -5.60 12.72 -1.18
C PRO A 163 -4.55 12.08 -2.10
N VAL A 164 -3.30 12.06 -1.64
CA VAL A 164 -2.22 11.32 -2.28
C VAL A 164 -2.42 9.82 -2.07
N LEU A 165 -2.14 9.01 -3.09
CA LEU A 165 -2.44 7.57 -3.10
C LEU A 165 -1.25 6.69 -2.70
N ALA A 166 -0.06 7.27 -2.58
CA ALA A 166 1.17 6.61 -2.20
C ALA A 166 1.97 7.50 -1.25
N HIS A 167 3.04 6.96 -0.67
CA HIS A 167 4.00 7.73 0.10
C HIS A 167 4.65 8.81 -0.76
N VAL A 168 4.67 10.05 -0.27
CA VAL A 168 5.36 11.16 -0.94
C VAL A 168 6.63 11.51 -0.19
N LEU A 169 7.78 11.40 -0.87
CA LEU A 169 9.10 11.62 -0.27
C LEU A 169 9.30 13.07 0.18
N MET A 170 9.94 13.24 1.34
CA MET A 170 10.36 14.53 1.89
C MET A 170 11.85 14.79 1.63
N LYS A 171 12.25 14.82 0.35
CA LYS A 171 13.65 14.92 -0.05
C LYS A 171 14.34 16.19 0.46
N ASP A 172 13.62 17.32 0.43
CA ASP A 172 14.11 18.64 0.81
C ASP A 172 13.38 19.20 2.05
N GLY A 173 12.87 18.31 2.91
CA GLY A 173 12.11 18.67 4.11
C GLY A 173 10.59 18.64 3.92
N VAL A 174 9.87 19.35 4.80
CA VAL A 174 8.40 19.38 4.79
C VAL A 174 7.92 20.18 3.59
N ASN A 175 7.19 19.52 2.68
CA ASN A 175 6.60 20.18 1.53
C ASN A 175 5.29 20.89 1.91
N GLU A 176 5.26 22.23 1.77
CA GLU A 176 4.09 23.05 2.12
C GLU A 176 2.85 22.79 1.25
N LYS A 177 3.01 22.11 0.11
CA LYS A 177 1.90 21.70 -0.78
C LYS A 177 1.11 20.51 -0.24
N LEU A 178 1.57 19.87 0.84
CA LEU A 178 0.92 18.72 1.45
C LEU A 178 0.49 19.00 2.90
N MET A 179 -0.56 18.30 3.31
CA MET A 179 -1.05 18.28 4.69
C MET A 179 -1.37 16.84 5.09
N GLY A 180 -0.70 16.34 6.12
CA GLY A 180 -0.99 15.00 6.61
C GLY A 180 0.07 14.49 7.57
N LYS A 181 -0.05 13.20 7.91
CA LYS A 181 0.92 12.54 8.77
C LYS A 181 2.16 12.17 7.98
N VAL A 182 3.30 12.25 8.66
CA VAL A 182 4.59 11.81 8.15
C VAL A 182 4.98 10.53 8.88
N GLU A 183 5.51 9.57 8.13
CA GLU A 183 6.13 8.37 8.69
C GLU A 183 7.46 8.09 8.00
N VAL A 184 8.24 7.18 8.60
CA VAL A 184 9.49 6.72 7.99
C VAL A 184 9.21 5.42 7.26
N LEU A 185 9.30 5.47 5.93
CA LEU A 185 9.18 4.28 5.09
C LEU A 185 10.52 3.53 5.08
N GLU A 186 10.53 2.30 5.58
CA GLU A 186 11.66 1.38 5.46
C GLU A 186 11.59 0.62 4.13
N GLN A 187 12.64 0.74 3.32
CA GLN A 187 12.78 -0.03 2.09
C GLN A 187 14.02 -0.93 2.13
N ARG A 188 13.86 -2.16 1.63
CA ARG A 188 14.92 -3.16 1.55
C ARG A 188 15.26 -3.45 0.09
N TYR A 189 16.51 -3.17 -0.28
CA TYR A 189 16.97 -3.34 -1.64
C TYR A 189 17.71 -4.66 -1.80
N THR A 190 17.58 -5.25 -2.99
CA THR A 190 18.44 -6.35 -3.42
C THR A 190 19.66 -5.74 -4.09
N GLU A 191 20.85 -6.02 -3.55
CA GLU A 191 22.10 -5.60 -4.17
C GLU A 191 22.67 -6.72 -5.00
N ASP A 192 23.21 -6.39 -6.17
CA ASP A 192 24.08 -7.28 -6.93
C ASP A 192 25.53 -6.87 -6.69
N ASN A 193 26.28 -7.71 -5.97
CA ASN A 193 27.71 -7.53 -5.78
C ASN A 193 28.45 -8.67 -6.49
N ASN A 194 29.10 -8.34 -7.62
CA ASN A 194 29.86 -9.28 -8.46
C ASN A 194 29.06 -10.51 -8.90
N GLY A 195 27.80 -10.34 -9.32
CA GLY A 195 26.93 -11.42 -9.79
C GLY A 195 26.24 -12.21 -8.67
N LYS A 196 26.44 -11.82 -7.40
CA LYS A 196 25.73 -12.38 -6.25
C LYS A 196 24.66 -11.40 -5.79
N ARG A 197 23.41 -11.77 -6.01
CA ARG A 197 22.24 -11.03 -5.51
C ARG A 197 22.04 -11.30 -4.03
N HIS A 198 22.13 -10.25 -3.24
CA HIS A 198 21.88 -10.26 -1.81
C HIS A 198 20.61 -9.49 -1.51
N PHE A 199 19.54 -10.22 -1.20
CA PHE A 199 18.26 -9.63 -0.84
C PHE A 199 18.35 -8.95 0.55
N GLY A 200 17.93 -7.69 0.63
CA GLY A 200 17.67 -6.98 1.89
C GLY A 200 18.89 -6.61 2.72
N LYS A 201 20.09 -6.57 2.12
CA LYS A 201 21.31 -6.09 2.81
C LYS A 201 21.35 -4.58 2.97
N ARG A 202 20.72 -3.86 2.06
CA ARG A 202 20.65 -2.40 2.09
C ARG A 202 19.26 -1.97 2.50
N ILE A 203 19.20 -1.21 3.58
CA ILE A 203 17.99 -0.63 4.15
C ILE A 203 18.08 0.88 3.96
N PHE A 204 17.02 1.47 3.45
CA PHE A 204 16.86 2.91 3.39
C PHE A 204 15.63 3.33 4.17
N LEU A 205 15.74 4.50 4.78
CA LEU A 205 14.68 5.11 5.56
C LEU A 205 14.30 6.41 4.88
N TYR A 206 13.04 6.51 4.46
CA TYR A 206 12.53 7.65 3.72
C TYR A 206 11.42 8.34 4.52
N PRO A 207 11.70 9.50 5.16
CA PRO A 207 10.64 10.34 5.70
C PRO A 207 9.68 10.71 4.57
N SER A 208 8.40 10.38 4.75
CA SER A 208 7.40 10.48 3.70
C SER A 208 6.05 10.90 4.28
N PHE A 209 5.30 11.72 3.54
CA PHE A 209 3.87 11.86 3.80
C PHE A 209 3.17 10.52 3.53
N MET A 210 2.26 10.15 4.42
CA MET A 210 1.48 8.91 4.30
C MET A 210 0.44 9.02 3.16
N PRO A 211 0.08 7.90 2.50
CA PRO A 211 -1.13 7.83 1.68
C PRO A 211 -2.35 8.37 2.46
N GLY A 212 -3.22 9.10 1.78
CA GLY A 212 -4.35 9.79 2.41
C GLY A 212 -4.06 11.23 2.83
N SER A 213 -2.79 11.68 2.83
CA SER A 213 -2.42 13.09 3.01
C SER A 213 -3.04 13.96 1.91
N LEU A 214 -3.46 15.17 2.24
CA LEU A 214 -4.18 16.07 1.33
C LEU A 214 -3.24 17.01 0.60
N VAL A 215 -3.55 17.23 -0.68
CA VAL A 215 -2.92 18.25 -1.53
C VAL A 215 -3.50 19.62 -1.19
N LYS A 216 -2.68 20.54 -0.65
CA LYS A 216 -3.11 21.91 -0.32
C LYS A 216 -3.26 22.79 -1.56
N THR A 217 -2.43 22.58 -2.56
CA THR A 217 -2.44 23.33 -3.82
C THR A 217 -2.21 22.37 -4.97
N LYS A 218 -2.89 22.59 -6.10
CA LYS A 218 -2.76 21.74 -7.29
C LYS A 218 -1.29 21.49 -7.62
N SER A 219 -0.92 20.21 -7.68
CA SER A 219 0.49 19.78 -7.72
C SER A 219 0.70 18.61 -8.68
N ILE A 220 1.93 18.49 -9.17
CA ILE A 220 2.36 17.40 -10.06
C ILE A 220 3.24 16.48 -9.23
N PHE A 221 2.92 15.18 -9.25
CA PHE A 221 3.64 14.13 -8.54
C PHE A 221 4.27 13.19 -9.55
N THR A 222 5.55 12.89 -9.40
CA THR A 222 6.26 11.91 -10.23
C THR A 222 6.23 10.55 -9.54
N LEU A 223 5.78 9.51 -10.25
CA LEU A 223 5.88 8.12 -9.78
C LEU A 223 7.29 7.60 -9.99
N LYS A 224 7.91 7.13 -8.92
CA LYS A 224 9.25 6.52 -8.94
C LYS A 224 9.12 5.01 -9.11
N ALA A 225 10.17 4.37 -9.62
CA ALA A 225 10.16 2.93 -9.94
C ALA A 225 9.85 2.06 -8.71
N GLU A 226 10.19 2.55 -7.52
CA GLU A 226 9.97 1.90 -6.23
C GLU A 226 8.54 2.10 -5.68
N GLY A 227 7.69 2.87 -6.36
CA GLY A 227 6.28 3.07 -6.03
C GLY A 227 5.97 4.26 -5.12
N PHE A 228 6.98 5.01 -4.67
CA PHE A 228 6.77 6.30 -3.97
C PHE A 228 6.66 7.46 -4.96
N TRP A 229 6.13 8.58 -4.47
CA TRP A 229 5.92 9.79 -5.25
C TRP A 229 6.88 10.91 -4.82
N GLU A 230 7.20 11.79 -5.76
CA GLU A 230 7.97 13.02 -5.53
C GLU A 230 7.17 14.22 -6.06
N VAL A 231 7.25 15.39 -5.40
CA VAL A 231 6.43 16.60 -5.66
C VAL A 231 7.26 17.88 -5.71
#